data_AF-A0A183UN83-F1
#
_entry.id   AF-A0A183UN83-F1
#
_cell.length_a   1.000
_cell.length_b   1.000
_cell.length_c   1.000
_cell.angle_alpha   90.00
_cell.angle_beta   90.00
_cell.angle_gamma   90.00
#
_symmetry.space_group_name_H-M   'P 1'
#
loop_
_entity.id
_entity.type
_entity.pdbx_description
1 polymer ?
#
loop_
_entity_poly.entity_id
_entity_poly.type
_entity_poly.pdbx_seq_one_letter_code
_entity_poly.pdbx_strand_id
1 'polypeptide(L)'
;MNTPSKSAPSKELSCQLLLSLAVLCSGARSRLIEYRRLKRKDERRRRRQRKANVDVECFRLDFELNVIVDLAFTDAMNGKELGKLVRQMGRVWGIQKSKPLVYLSPDASLPPLEDISSSMAYVIGGLVDESGVGSLSKHRAESLDIEVRRFPIVEYMKRANRGTFNVMLTINQVVEVLARYAYCRRWDQAFVAVIPKRSGYVLKGT
;
A
#
# COMPACT_ATOMS: atom_id res chain seq x y z
N MET A 1 72.06 -17.84 8.01
CA MET A 1 70.98 -17.27 8.82
C MET A 1 69.66 -17.54 8.08
N ASN A 2 68.94 -18.60 8.44
CA ASN A 2 67.67 -18.96 7.81
C ASN A 2 66.52 -18.21 8.51
N THR A 3 65.81 -17.37 7.76
CA THR A 3 64.52 -16.79 8.17
C THR A 3 63.41 -17.84 8.01
N PRO A 4 62.47 -17.99 8.98
CA PRO A 4 61.38 -18.94 8.84
C PRO A 4 60.34 -18.41 7.85
N SER A 5 60.03 -19.19 6.81
CA SER A 5 58.93 -18.89 5.89
C SER A 5 57.59 -19.06 6.62
N LYS A 6 56.84 -17.97 6.75
CA LYS A 6 55.44 -18.02 7.20
C LYS A 6 54.62 -18.80 6.16
N SER A 7 54.13 -19.99 6.51
CA SER A 7 53.16 -20.73 5.71
C SER A 7 51.86 -19.92 5.62
N ALA A 8 51.44 -19.57 4.40
CA ALA A 8 50.15 -18.95 4.16
C ALA A 8 49.01 -19.86 4.64
N PRO A 9 47.94 -19.33 5.28
CA PRO A 9 46.80 -20.14 5.69
C PRO A 9 46.17 -20.81 4.47
N SER A 10 45.90 -22.12 4.58
CA SER A 10 45.43 -22.94 3.47
C SER A 10 44.12 -22.39 2.90
N LYS A 11 43.98 -22.42 1.57
CA LYS A 11 42.77 -21.99 0.85
C LYS A 11 41.51 -22.73 1.35
N GLU A 12 41.66 -23.90 1.96
CA GLU A 12 40.57 -24.67 2.59
C GLU A 12 39.93 -23.97 3.78
N LEU A 13 40.72 -23.35 4.68
CA LEU A 13 40.20 -22.61 5.84
C LEU A 13 39.33 -21.41 5.41
N SER A 14 39.67 -20.77 4.29
CA SER A 14 38.90 -19.65 3.72
C SER A 14 37.56 -20.13 3.14
N CYS A 15 37.54 -21.24 2.40
CA CYS A 15 36.31 -21.83 1.87
C CYS A 15 35.39 -22.35 2.99
N GLN A 16 35.94 -22.94 4.05
CA GLN A 16 35.16 -23.46 5.17
C GLN A 16 34.51 -22.33 5.99
N LEU A 17 35.24 -21.23 6.23
CA LEU A 17 34.71 -20.04 6.89
C LEU A 17 33.59 -19.35 6.05
N LEU A 18 33.76 -19.28 4.73
CA LEU A 18 32.73 -18.77 3.81
C LEU A 18 31.47 -19.63 3.79
N LEU A 19 31.62 -20.97 3.81
CA LEU A 19 30.49 -21.90 3.89
C LEU A 19 29.75 -21.78 5.22
N SER A 20 30.48 -21.66 6.34
CA SER A 20 29.89 -21.41 7.67
C SER A 20 29.13 -20.08 7.74
N LEU A 21 29.67 -19.00 7.16
CA LEU A 21 28.99 -17.72 7.06
C LEU A 21 27.73 -17.78 6.19
N ALA A 22 27.76 -18.51 5.06
CA ALA A 22 26.60 -18.71 4.20
C ALA A 22 25.49 -19.55 4.89
N VAL A 23 25.86 -20.55 5.70
CA VAL A 23 24.93 -21.34 6.54
C VAL A 23 24.34 -20.48 7.68
N LEU A 24 25.15 -19.63 8.32
CA LEU A 24 24.66 -18.68 9.33
C LEU A 24 23.69 -17.65 8.71
N CYS A 25 23.98 -17.14 7.52
CA CYS A 25 23.11 -16.23 6.77
C CYS A 25 21.79 -16.89 6.36
N SER A 26 21.82 -18.14 5.86
CA SER A 26 20.60 -18.88 5.50
C SER A 26 19.77 -19.27 6.74
N GLY A 27 20.41 -19.66 7.84
CA GLY A 27 19.76 -19.86 9.14
C GLY A 27 19.13 -18.58 9.72
N ALA A 28 19.81 -17.44 9.61
CA ALA A 28 19.27 -16.14 10.03
C ALA A 28 18.07 -15.71 9.18
N ARG A 29 18.12 -15.95 7.86
CA ARG A 29 16.99 -15.68 6.95
C ARG A 29 15.76 -16.53 7.27
N SER A 30 15.95 -17.83 7.54
CA SER A 30 14.85 -18.73 7.94
C SER A 30 14.22 -18.31 9.26
N ARG A 31 15.04 -17.96 10.27
CA ARG A 31 14.55 -17.42 11.56
C ARG A 31 13.79 -16.10 11.40
N LEU A 32 14.24 -15.19 10.52
CA LEU A 32 13.54 -13.94 10.23
C LEU A 32 12.17 -14.18 9.56
N ILE A 33 12.11 -15.14 8.62
CA ILE A 33 10.85 -15.53 7.97
C ILE A 33 9.87 -16.11 8.98
N GLU A 34 10.33 -17.01 9.85
CA GLU A 34 9.52 -17.62 10.89
C GLU A 34 9.04 -16.59 11.93
N TYR A 35 9.92 -15.70 12.39
CA TYR A 35 9.57 -14.58 13.26
C TYR A 35 8.47 -13.70 12.63
N ARG A 36 8.59 -13.35 11.34
CA ARG A 36 7.55 -12.60 10.60
C ARG A 36 6.23 -13.38 10.52
N ARG A 37 6.27 -14.71 10.33
CA ARG A 37 5.07 -15.57 10.34
C ARG A 37 4.39 -15.57 11.71
N LEU A 38 5.15 -15.72 12.80
CA LEU A 38 4.64 -15.68 14.17
C LEU A 38 4.03 -14.32 14.52
N LYS A 39 4.72 -13.21 14.21
CA LYS A 39 4.19 -11.84 14.35
C LYS A 39 2.87 -11.67 13.59
N ARG A 40 2.77 -12.14 12.35
CA ARG A 40 1.51 -12.10 11.57
C ARG A 40 0.41 -12.94 12.22
N LYS A 41 0.73 -14.12 12.76
CA LYS A 41 -0.23 -14.99 13.47
C LYS A 41 -0.76 -14.31 14.74
N ASP A 42 0.12 -13.70 15.52
CA ASP A 42 -0.24 -12.93 16.71
C ASP A 42 -1.08 -11.70 16.38
N GLU A 43 -0.69 -10.95 15.35
CA GLU A 43 -1.45 -9.79 14.89
C GLU A 43 -2.85 -10.19 14.40
N ARG A 44 -2.97 -11.30 13.64
CA ARG A 44 -4.27 -11.86 13.23
C ARG A 44 -5.12 -12.27 14.43
N ARG A 45 -4.53 -12.89 15.46
CA ARG A 45 -5.23 -13.25 16.71
C ARG A 45 -5.75 -12.00 17.42
N ARG A 46 -4.92 -10.97 17.60
CA ARG A 46 -5.33 -9.68 18.19
C ARG A 46 -6.44 -9.01 17.40
N ARG A 47 -6.37 -9.01 16.06
CA ARG A 47 -7.43 -8.47 15.19
C ARG A 47 -8.74 -9.22 15.33
N ARG A 48 -8.71 -10.55 15.43
CA ARG A 48 -9.93 -11.37 15.66
C ARG A 48 -10.56 -11.05 17.01
N GLN A 49 -9.76 -10.96 18.08
CA GLN A 49 -10.26 -10.58 19.40
C GLN A 49 -10.86 -9.17 19.40
N ARG A 50 -10.21 -8.20 18.74
CA ARG A 50 -10.78 -6.85 18.57
C ARG A 50 -12.06 -6.86 17.75
N LYS A 51 -12.12 -7.62 16.66
CA LYS A 51 -13.30 -7.72 15.79
C LYS A 51 -14.48 -8.45 16.46
N ALA A 52 -14.21 -9.36 17.40
CA ALA A 52 -15.25 -9.98 18.22
C ALA A 52 -15.87 -9.01 19.24
N ASN A 53 -15.15 -7.95 19.61
CA ASN A 53 -15.60 -6.93 20.55
C ASN A 53 -16.08 -5.63 19.89
N VAL A 54 -16.06 -5.57 18.55
CA VAL A 54 -16.54 -4.41 17.80
C VAL A 54 -17.77 -4.87 17.04
N ASP A 55 -18.92 -4.25 17.34
CA ASP A 55 -20.08 -4.37 16.47
C ASP A 55 -19.68 -3.86 15.09
N VAL A 56 -19.58 -4.80 14.14
CA VAL A 56 -19.28 -4.47 12.75
C VAL A 56 -20.55 -3.91 12.16
N GLU A 57 -20.62 -2.59 12.09
CA GLU A 57 -21.67 -1.89 11.36
C GLU A 57 -21.62 -2.35 9.90
N CYS A 58 -22.59 -3.19 9.51
CA CYS A 58 -22.73 -3.68 8.15
C CYS A 58 -23.73 -2.78 7.43
N PHE A 59 -23.26 -2.11 6.38
CA PHE A 59 -24.09 -1.26 5.55
C PHE A 59 -24.14 -1.81 4.12
N ARG A 60 -25.29 -1.60 3.46
CA ARG A 60 -25.48 -1.97 2.05
C ARG A 60 -25.28 -0.73 1.20
N LEU A 61 -24.52 -0.87 0.12
CA LEU A 61 -24.41 0.17 -0.89
C LEU A 61 -25.57 0.09 -1.87
N ASP A 62 -26.10 1.24 -2.26
CA ASP A 62 -27.18 1.34 -3.26
C ASP A 62 -26.68 1.12 -4.69
N PHE A 63 -25.37 0.95 -4.86
CA PHE A 63 -24.72 0.72 -6.16
C PHE A 63 -23.44 -0.11 -6.02
N GLU A 64 -22.98 -0.63 -7.15
CA GLU A 64 -21.72 -1.35 -7.24
C GLU A 64 -20.52 -0.39 -7.24
N LEU A 65 -19.82 -0.33 -6.11
CA LEU A 65 -18.56 0.40 -5.99
C LEU A 65 -17.41 -0.38 -6.63
N ASN A 66 -16.80 0.19 -7.66
CA ASN A 66 -15.71 -0.44 -8.40
C ASN A 66 -14.36 0.05 -7.88
N VAL A 67 -13.61 -0.83 -7.20
CA VAL A 67 -12.28 -0.54 -6.67
C VAL A 67 -11.26 -1.51 -7.24
N ILE A 68 -10.17 -0.97 -7.80
CA ILE A 68 -9.08 -1.72 -8.41
C ILE A 68 -7.82 -1.49 -7.58
N VAL A 69 -7.16 -2.55 -7.15
CA VAL A 69 -5.85 -2.45 -6.50
C VAL A 69 -4.76 -2.74 -7.53
N ASP A 70 -4.01 -1.71 -7.90
CA ASP A 70 -2.89 -1.80 -8.84
C ASP A 70 -1.68 -2.44 -8.15
N LEU A 71 -1.45 -3.72 -8.41
CA LEU A 71 -0.33 -4.47 -7.86
C LEU A 71 0.95 -4.34 -8.71
N ALA A 72 0.94 -3.56 -9.79
CA ALA A 72 2.03 -3.51 -10.74
C ALA A 72 3.12 -2.51 -10.33
N PHE A 73 3.76 -2.71 -9.18
CA PHE A 73 4.99 -2.00 -8.83
C PHE A 73 6.20 -2.91 -9.05
N THR A 74 7.11 -2.43 -9.89
CA THR A 74 7.88 -3.16 -10.89
C THR A 74 9.18 -3.80 -10.38
N ASP A 75 9.16 -4.43 -9.21
CA ASP A 75 10.35 -5.16 -8.74
C ASP A 75 10.34 -6.65 -9.14
N ALA A 76 9.34 -7.12 -9.90
CA ALA A 76 9.12 -8.56 -10.13
C ALA A 76 9.02 -9.03 -11.60
N MET A 77 8.98 -8.14 -12.60
CA MET A 77 8.83 -8.53 -14.01
C MET A 77 9.96 -7.96 -14.86
N ASN A 78 10.56 -8.79 -15.73
CA ASN A 78 11.54 -8.26 -16.68
C ASN A 78 10.84 -7.38 -17.75
N GLY A 79 11.58 -6.45 -18.37
CA GLY A 79 10.97 -5.48 -19.31
C GLY A 79 10.22 -6.11 -20.50
N LYS A 80 10.52 -7.37 -20.86
CA LYS A 80 9.80 -8.11 -21.90
C LYS A 80 8.46 -8.66 -21.41
N GLU A 81 8.38 -9.11 -20.16
CA GLU A 81 7.14 -9.55 -19.51
C GLU A 81 6.19 -8.37 -19.27
N LEU A 82 6.74 -7.24 -18.82
CA LEU A 82 5.96 -6.00 -18.66
C LEU A 82 5.35 -5.56 -20.00
N GLY A 83 6.13 -5.56 -21.08
CA GLY A 83 5.63 -5.24 -22.43
C GLY A 83 4.62 -6.24 -22.98
N LYS A 84 4.65 -7.51 -22.56
CA LYS A 84 3.63 -8.52 -22.92
C LYS A 84 2.33 -8.31 -22.14
N LEU A 85 2.44 -8.04 -20.85
CA LEU A 85 1.31 -7.75 -19.97
C LEU A 85 0.55 -6.50 -20.43
N VAL A 86 1.25 -5.40 -20.71
CA VAL A 86 0.63 -4.16 -21.23
C VAL A 86 -0.15 -4.42 -22.53
N ARG A 87 0.43 -5.21 -23.45
CA ARG A 87 -0.22 -5.54 -24.72
C ARG A 87 -1.44 -6.46 -24.53
N GLN A 88 -1.42 -7.36 -23.55
CA GLN A 88 -2.57 -8.18 -23.17
C GLN A 88 -3.66 -7.36 -22.49
N MET A 89 -3.29 -6.45 -21.58
CA MET A 89 -4.22 -5.51 -20.94
C MET A 89 -4.87 -4.57 -21.96
N GLY A 90 -4.14 -4.08 -22.97
CA GLY A 90 -4.70 -3.29 -24.06
C GLY A 90 -5.77 -4.03 -24.87
N ARG A 91 -5.63 -5.36 -25.03
CA ARG A 91 -6.67 -6.20 -25.68
C ARG A 91 -7.89 -6.39 -24.79
N VAL A 92 -7.70 -6.58 -23.48
CA VAL A 92 -8.80 -6.66 -22.51
C VAL A 92 -9.56 -5.34 -22.43
N TRP A 93 -8.84 -4.21 -22.44
CA TRP A 93 -9.41 -2.86 -22.47
C TRP A 93 -10.24 -2.61 -23.74
N GLY A 94 -9.81 -3.09 -24.90
CA GLY A 94 -10.56 -2.96 -26.15
C GLY A 94 -11.85 -3.79 -26.22
N ILE A 95 -12.03 -4.77 -25.33
CA ILE A 95 -13.19 -5.68 -25.31
C ILE A 95 -14.28 -5.20 -24.33
N GLN A 96 -13.90 -4.52 -23.25
CA GLN A 96 -14.83 -4.05 -22.22
C GLN A 96 -15.07 -2.55 -22.40
N LYS A 97 -16.33 -2.06 -22.43
CA LYS A 97 -16.62 -0.65 -22.13
C LYS A 97 -16.23 -0.40 -20.67
N SER A 98 -14.95 -0.14 -20.41
CA SER A 98 -14.44 0.10 -19.06
C SER A 98 -14.99 1.42 -18.54
N LYS A 99 -15.50 1.42 -17.31
CA LYS A 99 -15.79 2.66 -16.57
C LYS A 99 -14.55 3.55 -16.59
N PRO A 100 -14.67 4.88 -16.75
CA PRO A 100 -13.51 5.76 -16.66
C PRO A 100 -12.81 5.56 -15.31
N LEU A 101 -11.48 5.67 -15.33
CA LEU A 101 -10.65 5.40 -14.16
C LEU A 101 -10.29 6.70 -13.46
N VAL A 102 -10.31 6.66 -12.12
CA VAL A 102 -9.72 7.68 -11.27
C VAL A 102 -8.68 7.01 -10.38
N TYR A 103 -7.42 7.43 -10.50
CA TYR A 103 -6.34 6.93 -9.66
C TYR A 103 -6.25 7.74 -8.36
N LEU A 104 -6.26 7.07 -7.22
CA LEU A 104 -6.16 7.69 -5.91
C LEU A 104 -4.70 7.82 -5.48
N SER A 105 -4.23 9.05 -5.32
CA SER A 105 -2.91 9.36 -4.79
C SER A 105 -2.97 10.58 -3.87
N PRO A 106 -2.31 10.56 -2.70
CA PRO A 106 -2.24 11.73 -1.83
C PRO A 106 -1.50 12.92 -2.47
N ASP A 107 -0.66 12.65 -3.48
CA ASP A 107 0.20 13.63 -4.16
C ASP A 107 -0.46 14.26 -5.41
N ALA A 108 -1.75 13.98 -5.64
CA ALA A 108 -2.50 14.50 -6.78
C ALA A 108 -2.44 16.03 -6.86
N SER A 109 -2.15 16.54 -8.07
CA SER A 109 -2.12 17.99 -8.34
C SER A 109 -3.50 18.57 -8.65
N LEU A 110 -4.43 17.75 -9.13
CA LEU A 110 -5.81 18.17 -9.40
C LEU A 110 -6.59 18.40 -8.08
N PRO A 111 -7.71 19.14 -8.12
CA PRO A 111 -8.59 19.28 -6.96
C PRO A 111 -8.96 17.91 -6.36
N PRO A 112 -9.24 17.84 -5.05
CA PRO A 112 -9.55 16.57 -4.40
C PRO A 112 -10.78 15.88 -5.02
N LEU A 113 -10.94 14.59 -4.73
CA LEU A 113 -12.13 13.84 -5.12
C LEU A 113 -13.36 14.41 -4.39
N GLU A 114 -14.33 14.92 -5.14
CA GLU A 114 -15.53 15.56 -4.59
C GLU A 114 -16.63 14.54 -4.29
N ASP A 115 -16.83 13.56 -5.17
CA ASP A 115 -17.89 12.54 -5.06
C ASP A 115 -17.46 11.16 -5.60
N ILE A 116 -18.23 10.13 -5.23
CA ILE A 116 -18.08 8.75 -5.68
C ILE A 116 -19.26 8.34 -6.58
N SER A 117 -18.96 7.85 -7.78
CA SER A 117 -19.97 7.46 -8.77
C SER A 117 -19.94 5.96 -9.08
N SER A 118 -21.11 5.38 -9.34
CA SER A 118 -21.26 4.02 -9.88
C SER A 118 -20.77 3.89 -11.32
N SER A 119 -20.61 5.00 -12.05
CA SER A 119 -20.11 5.04 -13.42
C SER A 119 -18.58 5.05 -13.52
N MET A 120 -17.87 5.13 -12.39
CA MET A 120 -16.41 5.23 -12.32
C MET A 120 -15.79 3.98 -11.68
N ALA A 121 -14.49 3.77 -11.92
CA ALA A 121 -13.69 2.82 -11.16
C ALA A 121 -12.48 3.52 -10.51
N TYR A 122 -12.23 3.20 -9.24
CA TYR A 122 -11.23 3.86 -8.41
C TYR A 122 -10.00 2.95 -8.26
N VAL A 123 -8.85 3.44 -8.73
CA VAL A 123 -7.59 2.69 -8.69
C VAL A 123 -6.78 3.10 -7.46
N ILE A 124 -6.27 2.11 -6.72
CA ILE A 124 -5.44 2.30 -5.52
C ILE A 124 -4.09 1.63 -5.77
N GLY A 125 -3.00 2.36 -5.57
CA GLY A 125 -1.66 1.77 -5.65
C GLY A 125 -1.45 0.70 -4.57
N GLY A 126 -0.99 -0.49 -4.98
CA GLY A 126 -0.57 -1.59 -4.13
C GLY A 126 0.77 -1.40 -3.42
N LEU A 127 1.43 -0.24 -3.56
CA LEU A 127 2.66 0.10 -2.85
C LEU A 127 2.39 0.33 -1.36
N VAL A 128 3.21 -0.26 -0.52
CA VAL A 128 3.34 0.10 0.90
C VAL A 128 4.68 0.81 1.03
N ASP A 129 4.71 2.09 0.66
CA ASP A 129 5.90 2.92 0.78
C ASP A 129 5.83 3.74 2.08
N GLU A 130 6.71 3.44 3.03
CA GLU A 130 6.88 4.22 4.25
C GLU A 130 7.86 5.40 4.05
N SER A 131 8.54 5.48 2.91
CA SER A 131 9.57 6.49 2.64
C SER A 131 9.02 7.86 2.25
N GLY A 132 7.74 7.94 1.90
CA GLY A 132 7.07 9.21 1.58
C GLY A 132 7.51 9.83 0.24
N VAL A 133 8.17 9.07 -0.64
CA VAL A 133 8.65 9.57 -1.95
C VAL A 133 7.51 9.73 -2.96
N GLY A 134 6.29 9.28 -2.62
CA GLY A 134 4.95 9.78 -3.04
C GLY A 134 4.56 9.72 -4.53
N SER A 135 5.50 9.81 -5.44
CA SER A 135 5.22 10.20 -6.82
C SER A 135 5.16 9.03 -7.81
N LEU A 136 5.53 7.81 -7.42
CA LEU A 136 5.54 6.67 -8.35
C LEU A 136 4.14 6.31 -8.87
N SER A 137 3.16 6.20 -7.97
CA SER A 137 1.77 5.88 -8.35
C SER A 137 1.14 7.01 -9.17
N LYS A 138 1.43 8.26 -8.80
CA LYS A 138 0.97 9.46 -9.52
C LYS A 138 1.56 9.53 -10.93
N HIS A 139 2.89 9.51 -11.06
CA HIS A 139 3.57 9.61 -12.35
C HIS A 139 3.16 8.46 -13.29
N ARG A 140 2.96 7.26 -12.75
CA ARG A 140 2.46 6.13 -13.53
C ARG A 140 1.05 6.42 -14.07
N ALA A 141 0.13 6.89 -13.24
CA ALA A 141 -1.23 7.21 -13.67
C ALA A 141 -1.23 8.34 -14.72
N GLU A 142 -0.46 9.40 -14.50
CA GLU A 142 -0.30 10.51 -15.46
C GLU A 142 0.30 10.04 -16.80
N SER A 143 1.28 9.12 -16.77
CA SER A 143 1.85 8.54 -18.01
C SER A 143 0.87 7.69 -18.82
N LEU A 144 -0.21 7.23 -18.18
CA LEU A 144 -1.29 6.46 -18.79
C LEU A 144 -2.52 7.33 -19.09
N ASP A 145 -2.41 8.65 -18.93
CA ASP A 145 -3.51 9.61 -19.10
C ASP A 145 -4.74 9.29 -18.23
N ILE A 146 -4.48 8.76 -17.02
CA ILE A 146 -5.52 8.47 -16.03
C ILE A 146 -5.62 9.66 -15.08
N GLU A 147 -6.84 10.15 -14.86
CA GLU A 147 -7.12 11.22 -13.91
C GLU A 147 -6.68 10.83 -12.49
N VAL A 148 -5.91 11.70 -11.83
CA VAL A 148 -5.40 11.46 -10.47
C VAL A 148 -6.07 12.39 -9.47
N ARG A 149 -6.64 11.83 -8.41
CA ARG A 149 -7.30 12.58 -7.34
C ARG A 149 -6.80 12.14 -5.97
N ARG A 150 -6.78 13.08 -5.02
CA ARG A 150 -6.56 12.78 -3.60
C ARG A 150 -7.87 12.82 -2.83
N PHE A 151 -7.91 12.22 -1.64
CA PHE A 151 -9.04 12.46 -0.73
C PHE A 151 -9.06 13.90 -0.21
N PRO A 152 -10.26 14.45 0.06
CA PRO A 152 -10.43 15.80 0.62
C PRO A 152 -10.18 15.85 2.15
N ILE A 153 -9.10 15.25 2.66
CA ILE A 153 -8.87 15.15 4.12
C ILE A 153 -8.68 16.54 4.75
N VAL A 154 -7.90 17.41 4.11
CA VAL A 154 -7.57 18.75 4.65
C VAL A 154 -8.75 19.72 4.53
N GLU A 155 -9.66 19.45 3.61
CA GLU A 155 -10.90 20.19 3.40
C GLU A 155 -11.92 19.90 4.50
N TYR A 156 -12.05 18.63 4.92
CA TYR A 156 -13.07 18.22 5.90
C TYR A 156 -12.54 18.03 7.33
N MET A 157 -11.22 18.00 7.54
CA MET A 157 -10.60 17.83 8.86
C MET A 157 -9.63 18.97 9.19
N LYS A 158 -9.33 19.14 10.48
CA LYS A 158 -8.30 20.05 10.98
C LYS A 158 -7.21 19.29 11.75
N ARG A 159 -6.04 19.91 11.85
CA ARG A 159 -4.94 19.40 12.66
C ARG A 159 -5.21 19.69 14.14
N ALA A 160 -5.09 18.67 14.98
CA ALA A 160 -5.04 18.80 16.43
C ALA A 160 -3.64 19.27 16.88
N ASN A 161 -3.47 19.50 18.19
CA ASN A 161 -2.21 19.95 18.77
C ASN A 161 -1.07 18.93 18.65
N ARG A 162 -1.39 17.64 18.47
CA ARG A 162 -0.42 16.55 18.35
C ARG A 162 -0.88 15.57 17.27
N GLY A 163 0.08 15.01 16.54
CA GLY A 163 -0.16 13.97 15.52
C GLY A 163 0.99 13.88 14.53
N THR A 164 0.99 12.82 13.73
CA THR A 164 1.95 12.68 12.61
C THR A 164 1.53 13.51 11.39
N PHE A 165 0.26 13.90 11.31
CA PHE A 165 -0.39 14.63 10.21
C PHE A 165 -0.19 14.00 8.83
N ASN A 166 0.13 12.70 8.79
CA ASN A 166 0.28 11.93 7.57
C ASN A 166 -1.09 11.72 6.92
N VAL A 167 -1.24 12.15 5.67
CA VAL A 167 -2.44 11.95 4.84
C VAL A 167 -2.39 10.68 4.00
N MET A 168 -1.24 9.99 3.96
CA MET A 168 -1.07 8.70 3.31
C MET A 168 -1.81 7.62 4.12
N LEU A 169 -2.88 7.11 3.52
CA LEU A 169 -3.69 6.03 4.09
C LEU A 169 -3.22 4.69 3.53
N THR A 170 -3.34 3.63 4.33
CA THR A 170 -3.08 2.27 3.83
C THR A 170 -4.20 1.82 2.89
N ILE A 171 -3.93 0.85 2.02
CA ILE A 171 -4.90 0.33 1.03
C ILE A 171 -6.24 0.00 1.68
N ASN A 172 -6.24 -0.72 2.81
CA ASN A 172 -7.47 -1.07 3.52
C ASN A 172 -8.23 0.15 4.04
N GLN A 173 -7.53 1.21 4.46
CA GLN A 173 -8.17 2.45 4.89
C GLN A 173 -8.77 3.21 3.71
N VAL A 174 -8.07 3.25 2.57
CA VAL A 174 -8.60 3.84 1.33
C VAL A 174 -9.90 3.15 0.92
N VAL A 175 -9.91 1.80 0.88
CA VAL A 175 -11.11 1.01 0.56
C VAL A 175 -12.24 1.29 1.56
N GLU A 176 -11.95 1.34 2.86
CA GLU A 176 -12.97 1.59 3.88
C GLU A 176 -13.54 3.01 3.80
N VAL A 177 -12.72 4.02 3.50
CA VAL A 177 -13.18 5.40 3.24
C VAL A 177 -14.12 5.44 2.04
N LEU A 178 -13.74 4.81 0.91
CA LEU A 178 -14.59 4.78 -0.29
C LEU A 178 -15.94 4.11 0.00
N ALA A 179 -15.95 2.98 0.69
CA ALA A 179 -17.17 2.26 1.04
C ALA A 179 -18.07 3.09 1.97
N ARG A 180 -17.50 3.68 3.02
CA ARG A 180 -18.27 4.51 3.97
C ARG A 180 -18.82 5.75 3.30
N TYR A 181 -18.03 6.45 2.49
CA TYR A 181 -18.53 7.61 1.75
C TYR A 181 -19.61 7.22 0.74
N ALA A 182 -19.42 6.12 0.00
CA ALA A 182 -20.44 5.62 -0.93
C ALA A 182 -21.77 5.32 -0.24
N TYR A 183 -21.74 4.93 1.04
CA TYR A 183 -22.92 4.72 1.87
C TYR A 183 -23.51 6.02 2.43
N CYS A 184 -22.73 6.84 3.13
CA CYS A 184 -23.26 7.98 3.89
C CYS A 184 -23.21 9.33 3.16
N ARG A 185 -22.54 9.40 2.00
CA ARG A 185 -22.30 10.62 1.20
C ARG A 185 -21.69 11.78 2.00
N ARG A 186 -20.90 11.45 3.02
CA ARG A 186 -20.35 12.39 3.99
C ARG A 186 -18.89 12.11 4.28
N TRP A 187 -18.01 12.96 3.73
CA TRP A 187 -16.55 12.84 3.88
C TRP A 187 -16.12 12.91 5.35
N ASP A 188 -16.72 13.83 6.11
CA ASP A 188 -16.47 14.01 7.54
C ASP A 188 -16.74 12.73 8.34
N GLN A 189 -17.89 12.07 8.13
CA GLN A 189 -18.23 10.82 8.78
C GLN A 189 -17.33 9.66 8.33
N ALA A 190 -17.07 9.54 7.03
CA ALA A 190 -16.19 8.50 6.49
C ALA A 190 -14.77 8.62 7.07
N PHE A 191 -14.22 9.83 7.15
CA PHE A 191 -12.87 10.04 7.69
C PHE A 191 -12.78 9.79 9.19
N VAL A 192 -13.74 10.25 9.99
CA VAL A 192 -13.74 10.02 11.45
C VAL A 192 -13.72 8.53 11.80
N ALA A 193 -14.42 7.72 11.01
CA ALA A 193 -14.49 6.29 11.27
C ALA A 193 -13.18 5.55 10.91
N VAL A 194 -12.43 6.02 9.91
CA VAL A 194 -11.32 5.26 9.31
C VAL A 194 -9.94 5.84 9.63
N ILE A 195 -9.81 7.16 9.67
CA ILE A 195 -8.52 7.83 9.88
C ILE A 195 -8.08 7.61 11.34
N PRO A 196 -6.88 7.06 11.59
CA PRO A 196 -6.44 6.77 12.94
C PRO A 196 -6.32 8.04 13.78
N LYS A 197 -6.80 8.00 15.03
CA LYS A 197 -6.66 9.10 16.00
C LYS A 197 -5.22 9.60 16.14
N ARG A 198 -4.23 8.70 16.03
CA ARG A 198 -2.78 9.03 16.07
C ARG A 198 -2.30 9.93 14.92
N SER A 199 -3.06 10.06 13.84
CA SER A 199 -2.73 10.97 12.74
C SER A 199 -2.82 12.43 13.18
N GLY A 200 -3.63 12.74 14.20
CA GLY A 200 -3.90 14.12 14.63
C GLY A 200 -4.86 14.89 13.73
N TYR A 201 -5.48 14.25 12.74
CA TYR A 201 -6.64 14.84 12.05
C TYR A 201 -7.91 14.63 12.87
N VAL A 202 -8.61 15.72 13.15
CA VAL A 202 -9.89 15.74 13.89
C VAL A 202 -10.92 16.54 13.10
N LEU A 203 -12.21 16.33 13.35
CA LEU A 203 -13.25 17.13 12.70
C LEU A 203 -13.06 18.62 12.97
N LYS A 204 -13.36 19.44 11.96
CA LYS A 204 -13.62 20.86 12.19
C LYS A 204 -14.81 20.93 13.14
N GLY A 205 -14.65 21.65 14.26
CA GLY A 205 -15.77 21.84 15.19
C GLY A 205 -16.89 22.54 14.41
N THR A 206 -18.11 22.01 14.52
CA THR A 206 -19.32 22.72 14.09
C THR A 206 -19.44 24.05 14.80
#